data_AF-A0A9E5IRE0-F1
#
_entry.id   AF-A0A9E5IRE0-F1
#
_cell.length_a   1.000
_cell.length_b   1.000
_cell.length_c   1.000
_cell.angle_alpha   90.00
_cell.angle_beta   90.00
_cell.angle_gamma   90.00
#
_symmetry.space_group_name_H-M   'P 1'
#
loop_
_entity.id
_entity.type
_entity.pdbx_description
1 polymer ?
#
loop_
_entity_poly.entity_id
_entity_poly.type
_entity_poly.pdbx_seq_one_letter_code
_entity_poly.pdbx_strand_id
1 'polypeptide(L)' 'ARGEFRADIKLRAREAPHPASLWLEGDVLHVRPDTPAVAAPGQACVVYEQGRVLGAGFIRARPRVDSEAPAAYLPASAVV' A
#
# COMPACT_ATOMS: atom_id res chain seq x y z
N ALA A 1 12.64 5.88 -17.53
CA ALA A 1 12.60 4.93 -16.39
C ALA A 1 11.43 5.33 -15.53
N ARG A 2 10.49 4.43 -15.20
CA ARG A 2 9.37 4.75 -14.31
C ARG A 2 9.96 5.00 -12.93
N GLY A 3 10.04 6.28 -12.54
CA GLY A 3 10.59 6.71 -11.26
C GLY A 3 9.59 6.61 -10.13
N GLU A 4 10.07 6.86 -8.91
CA GLU A 4 9.21 7.04 -7.74
C GLU A 4 8.24 8.22 -7.97
N PHE A 5 6.98 8.05 -7.57
CA PHE A 5 5.96 9.09 -7.65
C PHE A 5 5.11 9.13 -6.38
N ARG A 6 4.43 10.26 -6.17
CA ARG A 6 3.57 10.52 -5.02
C ARG A 6 2.11 10.40 -5.43
N ALA A 7 1.33 9.67 -4.64
CA ALA A 7 -0.11 9.51 -4.84
C ALA A 7 -0.79 9.19 -3.51
N ASP A 8 -2.12 9.32 -3.47
CA ASP A 8 -2.89 8.82 -2.35
C ASP A 8 -3.26 7.36 -2.59
N ILE A 9 -3.33 6.57 -1.53
CA ILE A 9 -3.73 5.17 -1.58
C ILE A 9 -4.86 4.89 -0.61
N LYS A 10 -5.58 3.81 -0.88
CA LYS A 10 -6.58 3.25 0.03
C LYS A 10 -6.35 1.76 0.16
N LEU A 11 -6.05 1.29 1.38
CA LEU A 11 -5.76 -0.12 1.66
C LEU A 11 -6.98 -0.88 2.19
N ARG A 12 -8.05 -0.17 2.59
CA ARG A 12 -9.33 -0.74 3.02
C ARG A 12 -10.51 0.04 2.48
N ALA A 13 -11.62 -0.64 2.20
CA ALA A 13 -12.83 -0.04 1.62
C ALA A 13 -13.41 1.15 2.42
N ARG A 14 -13.24 1.19 3.74
CA ARG A 14 -13.77 2.24 4.63
C ARG A 14 -12.78 3.33 5.02
N GLU A 15 -11.53 3.21 4.57
CA GLU A 15 -10.47 4.18 4.86
C GLU A 15 -10.59 5.43 3.97
N ALA A 16 -10.13 6.58 4.47
CA ALA A 16 -9.89 7.76 3.64
C ALA A 16 -8.58 7.59 2.85
N PRO A 17 -8.51 8.00 1.57
CA PRO A 17 -7.23 7.98 0.86
C PRO A 17 -6.15 8.75 1.63
N HIS A 18 -4.95 8.20 1.69
CA HIS A 18 -3.83 8.78 2.44
C HIS A 18 -2.53 8.72 1.62
N PRO A 19 -1.57 9.63 1.86
CA PRO A 19 -0.42 9.78 0.99
C PRO A 19 0.57 8.61 1.11
N ALA A 20 1.23 8.31 -0.02
CA ALA A 20 2.28 7.31 -0.12
C ALA A 20 3.31 7.65 -1.20
N SER A 21 4.48 7.02 -1.09
CA SER A 21 5.49 6.90 -2.14
C SER A 21 5.29 5.60 -2.91
N LEU A 22 5.28 5.66 -4.23
CA LEU A 22 5.03 4.51 -5.10
C LEU A 22 6.11 4.38 -6.18
N TRP A 23 6.48 3.15 -6.52
CA TRP A 23 7.37 2.87 -7.65
C TRP A 23 7.02 1.53 -8.29
N LEU A 24 7.36 1.39 -9.56
CA LEU A 24 7.06 0.19 -10.35
C LEU A 24 8.32 -0.62 -10.62
N GLU A 25 8.27 -1.89 -10.28
CA GLU A 25 9.27 -2.89 -10.62
C GLU A 25 8.61 -3.96 -11.49
N GLY A 26 8.73 -3.83 -12.82
CA GLY A 26 8.00 -4.69 -13.76
C GLY A 26 6.49 -4.41 -13.74
N ASP A 27 5.69 -5.45 -13.47
CA ASP A 27 4.24 -5.40 -13.30
C ASP A 27 3.80 -5.21 -11.83
N VAL A 28 4.77 -5.07 -10.93
CA VAL A 28 4.54 -4.95 -9.49
C VAL A 28 4.66 -3.49 -9.05
N LEU A 29 3.64 -3.02 -8.36
CA LEU A 29 3.61 -1.69 -7.76
C LEU A 29 3.99 -1.80 -6.28
N HIS A 30 5.12 -1.19 -5.94
CA HIS A 30 5.55 -1.07 -4.56
C HIS A 30 4.99 0.22 -3.97
N VAL A 31 4.51 0.11 -2.73
CA VAL A 31 3.81 1.18 -2.03
C VAL A 31 4.38 1.31 -0.63
N ARG A 32 4.83 2.53 -0.30
CA ARG A 32 5.27 2.93 1.04
C ARG A 32 4.36 4.05 1.54
N PRO A 33 3.37 3.74 2.40
CA PRO A 33 2.57 4.73 3.12
C PRO A 33 3.45 5.68 3.92
N ASP A 34 3.07 6.95 4.00
CA ASP A 34 3.77 7.92 4.86
C ASP A 34 3.54 7.63 6.35
N THR A 35 2.36 7.13 6.68
CA THR A 35 1.95 6.77 8.03
C THR A 35 1.70 5.28 8.17
N PRO A 36 1.76 4.74 9.40
CA PRO A 36 1.25 3.41 9.70
C PRO A 36 -0.08 3.06 9.06
N ALA A 37 -0.09 1.96 8.30
CA ALA A 37 -1.30 1.43 7.70
C ALA A 37 -1.28 -0.09 7.73
N VAL A 38 -2.46 -0.71 7.88
CA VAL A 38 -2.58 -2.18 7.92
C VAL A 38 -2.72 -2.70 6.50
N ALA A 39 -1.68 -3.33 5.96
CA ALA A 39 -1.75 -4.05 4.69
C ALA A 39 -2.10 -5.53 4.93
N ALA A 40 -3.12 -6.05 4.27
CA ALA A 40 -3.49 -7.46 4.36
C ALA A 40 -3.49 -8.11 2.98
N PRO A 41 -2.82 -9.27 2.79
CA PRO A 41 -2.83 -9.97 1.51
C PRO A 41 -4.24 -10.29 1.00
N GLY A 42 -4.45 -10.13 -0.30
CA GLY A 42 -5.75 -10.33 -0.94
C GLY A 42 -6.73 -9.17 -0.80
N GLN A 43 -6.46 -8.16 0.04
CA GLN A 43 -7.19 -6.89 -0.02
C GLN A 43 -6.74 -6.05 -1.21
N ALA A 44 -7.63 -5.18 -1.69
CA ALA A 44 -7.30 -4.24 -2.75
C ALA A 44 -6.48 -3.06 -2.20
N CYS A 45 -5.49 -2.63 -3.00
CA CYS A 45 -4.88 -1.32 -2.89
C CYS A 45 -5.35 -0.48 -4.07
N VAL A 46 -5.97 0.66 -3.81
CA VAL A 46 -6.45 1.59 -4.85
C VAL A 46 -5.61 2.85 -4.80
N VAL A 47 -5.11 3.30 -5.95
CA VAL A 47 -4.27 4.50 -6.09
C VAL A 47 -5.10 5.64 -6.64
N TYR A 48 -4.92 6.82 -6.07
CA TYR A 48 -5.64 8.03 -6.40
C TYR A 48 -4.71 9.19 -6.71
N GLU A 49 -5.15 10.06 -7.61
CA GLU A 49 -4.58 11.39 -7.82
C GLU A 49 -5.73 12.40 -7.86
N GLN A 50 -5.68 13.37 -6.95
CA GLN A 50 -6.69 14.45 -6.86
C GLN A 50 -8.14 13.91 -6.82
N GLY A 51 -8.34 12.80 -6.10
CA GLY A 51 -9.65 12.15 -5.94
C GLY A 51 -10.07 11.24 -7.10
N ARG A 52 -9.27 11.10 -8.16
CA ARG A 52 -9.52 10.16 -9.28
C ARG A 52 -8.74 8.88 -9.10
N VAL A 53 -9.34 7.74 -9.45
CA VAL A 53 -8.66 6.45 -9.44
C VAL A 53 -7.67 6.40 -10.61
N LEU A 54 -6.39 6.20 -10.29
CA LEU A 54 -5.34 5.96 -11.28
C LEU A 54 -5.14 4.47 -11.58
N GLY A 55 -5.45 3.62 -10.62
CA GLY A 55 -5.29 2.19 -10.76
C GLY A 55 -5.59 1.45 -9.46
N ALA A 56 -5.58 0.13 -9.55
CA ALA A 56 -5.76 -0.74 -8.41
C ALA A 56 -5.08 -2.09 -8.64
N GLY A 57 -4.83 -2.81 -7.55
CA GLY A 57 -4.44 -4.20 -7.59
C GLY A 57 -4.63 -4.86 -6.22
N PHE A 58 -4.08 -6.05 -6.05
CA PHE A 58 -4.23 -6.83 -4.82
C PHE A 58 -2.93 -6.88 -4.05
N ILE A 59 -2.99 -6.62 -2.75
CA ILE A 59 -1.83 -6.70 -1.87
C ILE A 59 -1.32 -8.15 -1.86
N ARG A 60 -0.03 -8.32 -2.15
CA ARG A 60 0.70 -9.58 -2.12
C ARG A 60 1.62 -9.58 -0.91
N ALA A 61 1.62 -10.66 -0.14
CA ALA A 61 2.70 -10.96 0.80
C ALA A 61 2.79 -12.47 1.02
N ARG A 62 3.95 -12.92 1.52
CA ARG A 62 4.03 -14.22 2.19
C ARG A 62 3.43 -14.03 3.60
N PRO A 63 2.43 -14.84 4.01
CA PRO A 63 1.78 -14.67 5.29
C PRO A 63 2.80 -14.80 6.43
N ARG A 64 2.78 -13.83 7.34
CA ARG A 64 3.42 -13.90 8.66
C ARG A 64 2.37 -13.51 9.68
N VAL A 65 2.26 -14.30 10.74
CA VAL A 65 1.41 -13.99 11.90
C VAL A 65 2.37 -13.61 13.02
N ASP A 66 2.34 -12.35 13.41
CA ASP A 66 3.11 -11.88 14.55
C ASP A 66 2.36 -12.28 15.83
N SER A 67 2.76 -13.40 16.44
CA SER A 67 2.07 -13.96 17.61
C SER A 67 2.42 -13.27 18.95
N GLU A 68 3.42 -12.37 18.99
CA GLU A 68 3.98 -11.82 20.25
C GLU A 68 4.31 -10.30 20.28
N ALA A 69 3.91 -9.48 19.31
CA ALA A 69 4.37 -8.08 19.28
C ALA A 69 3.49 -7.11 20.10
N PRO A 70 4.02 -6.37 21.11
CA PRO A 70 3.41 -5.13 21.56
C PRO A 70 3.63 -4.06 20.48
N ALA A 71 2.67 -3.89 19.56
CA ALA A 71 2.48 -2.74 18.65
C ALA A 71 3.74 -1.99 18.14
N ALA A 72 4.87 -2.67 17.94
CA ALA A 72 6.08 -2.09 17.39
C ALA A 72 5.94 -2.08 15.88
N TYR A 73 5.36 -0.97 15.44
CA TYR A 73 5.08 -0.56 14.08
C TYR A 73 6.31 -0.71 13.16
N LEU A 74 6.20 -1.60 12.17
CA LEU A 74 7.08 -1.62 11.00
C LEU A 74 6.38 -0.89 9.85
N PRO A 75 7.09 -0.11 9.02
CA PRO A 75 6.49 0.56 7.87
C PRO A 75 5.91 -0.51 6.93
N ALA A 76 4.59 -0.51 6.78
CA ALA A 76 3.90 -1.45 5.92
C ALA A 76 4.28 -1.21 4.46
N SER A 77 5.19 -2.02 3.93
CA SER A 77 5.38 -2.09 2.49
C SER A 77 4.25 -2.92 1.89
N ALA A 78 3.37 -2.31 1.09
CA ALA A 78 2.43 -3.06 0.27
C ALA A 78 3.05 -3.29 -1.10
N VAL A 79 3.07 -4.55 -1.52
CA VAL A 79 3.44 -4.96 -2.87
C VAL A 79 2.13 -5.32 -3.56
N VAL A 80 1.81 -4.67 -4.67
CA VAL A 80 0.55 -4.82 -5.40
C VAL A 80 0.83 -5.44 -6.76
#